data_AF-A0A3C0S7S0-F1
#
_entry.id   AF-A0A3C0S7S0-F1
#
_cell.length_a   1.000
_cell.length_b   1.000
_cell.length_c   1.000
_cell.angle_alpha   90.00
_cell.angle_beta   90.00
_cell.angle_gamma   90.00
#
_symmetry.space_group_name_H-M   'P 1'
#
loop_
_entity.id
_entity.type
_entity.pdbx_description
1 polymer ?
#
loop_
_entity_poly.entity_id
_entity_poly.type
_entity_poly.pdbx_seq_one_letter_code
_entity_poly.pdbx_strand_id
1 'polypeptide(L)' 'LADEPTGNLDPEVSLEILELFEKMNQQGKTVIMATHSLEMLRARDHRLLILNRGRMVQS' A
#
# COMPACT_ATOMS: atom_id res chain seq x y z
N LEU A 1 9.16 -5.88 -0.49
CA LEU A 1 7.88 -6.56 -0.23
C LEU A 1 7.54 -6.27 1.22
N ALA A 2 6.37 -5.70 1.48
CA ALA A 2 5.91 -5.38 2.83
C ALA A 2 4.50 -5.94 3.03
N ASP A 3 4.32 -6.72 4.10
CA ASP A 3 3.04 -7.36 4.46
C ASP A 3 2.45 -6.61 5.66
N GLU A 4 1.27 -6.00 5.45
CA GLU A 4 0.61 -5.09 6.39
C GLU A 4 1.56 -4.12 7.14
N PRO A 5 2.39 -3.32 6.45
CA PRO A 5 3.40 -2.47 7.10
C PRO A 5 2.82 -1.35 7.97
N THR A 6 1.51 -1.12 7.89
CA THR A 6 0.77 -0.12 8.65
C THR A 6 -0.22 -0.72 9.63
N GLY A 7 -0.20 -2.05 9.84
CA GLY A 7 -1.11 -2.73 10.75
C GLY A 7 -0.90 -2.28 12.20
N ASN A 8 -2.00 -2.01 12.92
CA ASN A 8 -1.99 -1.54 14.32
C ASN A 8 -1.21 -0.24 14.59
N LEU A 9 -0.88 0.54 13.56
CA LEU A 9 -0.25 1.85 13.72
C LEU A 9 -1.29 2.96 13.70
N ASP A 10 -0.98 4.05 14.40
CA ASP A 10 -1.78 5.27 14.30
C ASP A 10 -1.83 5.75 12.84
N PRO A 11 -2.93 6.37 12.38
CA PRO A 11 -3.09 6.81 11.01
C PRO A 11 -1.97 7.72 10.50
N GLU A 12 -1.42 8.57 11.38
CA GLU A 12 -0.32 9.49 11.07
C GLU A 12 0.98 8.73 10.75
N VAL A 13 1.36 7.77 11.59
CA VAL A 13 2.56 6.94 11.38
C VAL A 13 2.42 6.09 10.11
N SER A 14 1.20 5.61 9.84
CA SER A 14 0.89 4.86 8.62
C SER A 14 1.14 5.69 7.36
N LEU A 15 0.82 6.99 7.38
CA LEU A 15 1.08 7.90 6.28
C LEU A 15 2.59 8.14 6.07
N GLU A 16 3.37 8.29 7.14
CA GLU A 16 4.83 8.45 7.04
C GLU A 16 5.51 7.23 6.39
N ILE A 17 5.07 6.03 6.76
CA ILE A 17 5.57 4.78 6.15
C ILE A 17 5.23 4.71 4.66
N LEU A 18 4.01 5.11 4.27
CA LEU A 18 3.63 5.19 2.86
C LEU A 18 4.50 6.19 2.09
N GLU A 19 4.76 7.36 2.65
CA GLU A 19 5.65 8.35 2.03
C GLU A 19 7.07 7.83 1.83
N LEU A 20 7.59 7.03 2.77
CA LEU A 20 8.88 6.38 2.62
C LEU A 20 8.89 5.41 1.42
N PHE A 21 7.85 4.58 1.29
CA PHE A 21 7.71 3.67 0.18
C PHE A 21 7.58 4.39 -1.17
N GLU A 22 6.88 5.51 -1.21
CA GLU A 22 6.78 6.33 -2.42
C GLU A 22 8.11 6.95 -2.82
N LYS A 23 8.88 7.48 -1.87
CA LYS A 23 10.24 7.99 -2.13
C LYS A 23 11.13 6.89 -2.72
N MET A 24 11.04 5.67 -2.18
CA MET A 24 11.75 4.52 -2.74
C MET A 24 11.28 4.17 -4.16
N ASN A 25 9.97 4.24 -4.41
CA ASN A 25 9.43 3.97 -5.74
C ASN A 25 9.87 5.01 -6.78
N GLN A 26 9.88 6.30 -6.41
CA GLN A 26 10.40 7.40 -7.22
C GLN A 26 11.90 7.25 -7.54
N GLN A 27 12.66 6.55 -6.69
CA GLN A 27 14.06 6.20 -6.94
C GLN A 27 14.24 4.98 -7.86
N GLY A 28 13.17 4.53 -8.53
CA GLY A 28 13.19 3.42 -9.49
C GLY A 28 13.06 2.04 -8.85
N LYS A 29 12.75 1.95 -7.54
CA LYS A 29 12.53 0.66 -6.88
C LYS A 29 11.09 0.21 -7.10
N THR A 30 10.89 -1.06 -7.44
CA THR A 30 9.52 -1.63 -7.42
C THR A 30 9.10 -1.88 -5.98
N VAL A 31 7.94 -1.35 -5.58
CA VAL A 31 7.35 -1.56 -4.26
C VAL A 31 6.04 -2.32 -4.42
N ILE A 32 5.88 -3.40 -3.66
CA ILE A 32 4.64 -4.17 -3.54
C ILE A 32 4.27 -4.15 -2.06
N MET A 33 3.05 -3.70 -1.79
CA MET A 33 2.49 -3.56 -0.45
C MET A 33 1.11 -4.21 -0.40
N ALA A 34 0.86 -5.00 0.63
CA ALA A 34 -0.46 -5.55 0.95
C ALA A 34 -1.04 -4.81 2.17
N THR A 35 -2.33 -4.43 2.10
CA THR A 35 -3.04 -3.79 3.19
C THR A 35 -4.54 -4.11 3.13
N HIS A 36 -5.20 -4.15 4.28
CA HIS A 36 -6.66 -4.24 4.38
C HIS A 36 -7.34 -2.85 4.38
N SER A 37 -6.57 -1.76 4.44
CA SER A 37 -7.10 -0.39 4.46
C SER A 37 -7.18 0.23 3.06
N LEU A 38 -8.37 0.15 2.45
CA LEU A 38 -8.62 0.75 1.13
C LEU A 38 -8.63 2.28 1.17
N GLU A 39 -9.02 2.89 2.29
CA GLU A 39 -9.11 4.35 2.40
C GLU A 39 -7.75 5.03 2.25
N MET A 40 -6.70 4.43 2.81
CA MET A 40 -5.33 4.92 2.68
C MET A 40 -4.84 4.92 1.23
N LEU A 41 -5.35 4.00 0.40
CA LEU A 41 -4.95 3.86 -1.00
C LEU A 41 -5.77 4.73 -1.95
N ARG A 42 -7.03 5.03 -1.63
CA ARG A 42 -7.96 5.76 -2.51
C ARG A 42 -7.50 7.17 -2.85
N ALA A 43 -6.69 7.80 -1.99
CA ALA A 43 -6.18 9.14 -2.22
C ALA A 43 -4.95 9.19 -3.16
N ARG A 44 -4.45 8.03 -3.61
CA ARG A 44 -3.17 7.93 -4.31
C ARG A 44 -3.32 7.21 -5.65
N ASP A 45 -2.65 7.73 -6.67
CA ASP A 45 -2.80 7.27 -8.05
C ASP A 45 -1.81 6.14 -8.38
N HIS A 46 -1.92 5.04 -7.61
CA HIS A 46 -1.10 3.83 -7.77
C HIS A 46 -1.94 2.70 -8.35
N ARG A 47 -1.28 1.77 -9.05
CA ARG A 47 -1.96 0.56 -9.54
C ARG A 47 -2.48 -0.27 -8.36
N LEU A 48 -3.79 -0.50 -8.34
CA LEU A 48 -4.48 -1.26 -7.29
C LEU A 48 -4.82 -2.68 -7.77
N LEU A 49 -4.37 -3.69 -7.02
CA LEU A 49 -4.79 -5.08 -7.21
C LEU A 49 -5.68 -5.48 -6.03
N ILE A 50 -6.92 -5.90 -6.30
CA ILE A 50 -7.84 -6.37 -5.24
C ILE A 50 -7.94 -7.88 -5.32
N LEU A 51 -7.69 -8.54 -4.18
CA LEU A 51 -7.87 -9.98 -4.03
C LEU A 51 -9.04 -10.28 -3.10
N ASN A 52 -9.85 -11.28 -3.45
CA ASN A 52 -10.92 -11.80 -2.62
C ASN A 52 -10.93 -13.33 -2.70
N ARG A 53 -10.85 -14.01 -1.54
CA ARG A 53 -10.85 -15.48 -1.44
C ARG A 53 -9.85 -16.16 -2.38
N GLY A 54 -8.62 -15.65 -2.43
CA GLY A 54 -7.54 -16.20 -3.26
C GLY A 54 -7.67 -15.93 -4.76
N ARG A 55 -8.61 -15.08 -5.20
CA ARG A 55 -8.76 -14.68 -6.60
C ARG A 55 -8.59 -13.18 -6.77
N MET A 56 -7.94 -12.76 -7.84
CA MET A 56 -7.88 -11.35 -8.24
C MET A 56 -9.24 -10.94 -8.81
N VAL A 57 -9.82 -9.88 -8.27
CA VAL A 57 -11.13 -9.34 -8.69
C VAL A 57 -11.02 -7.98 -9.38
N GLN A 58 -9.89 -7.28 -9.24
CA GLN A 58 -9.58 -6.01 -9.91
C GLN A 58 -8.05 -5.86 -10.10
N SER A 59 -7.61 -5.24 -11.21
CA SER A 59 -6.19 -5.09 -11.58
C SER A 59 -5.82 -3.84 -12.36
#